data_AF-A0A8S4G1W9-F1
#
_entry.id   AF-A0A8S4G1W9-F1
#
_cell.length_a   1.000
_cell.length_b   1.000
_cell.length_c   1.000
_cell.angle_alpha   90.00
_cell.angle_beta   90.00
_cell.angle_gamma   90.00
#
_symmetry.space_group_name_H-M   'P 1'
#
loop_
_entity.id
_entity.type
_entity.pdbx_description
1 polymer ?
#
loop_
_entity_poly.entity_id
_entity_poly.type
_entity_poly.pdbx_seq_one_letter_code
_entity_poly.pdbx_strand_id
1 'polypeptide(L)'
;MSSKIIKCKTCNIVISEVLAFIQSKADVMDDESMVRLCTTAFSSEEIDSAKTLLFDSVSKSKQKKTRRRQGKTHRDIDDIITLIRSCEPEDMPIFVAKDLYKLPPVTFDHVDVTRLLKDIIIIQRDLREVQETYLEESNYATTEQLENLKMEIAELKKHIQGQNEPYVNYNRGAFTLCESPECISGPMDYYSLRRVVRR
;
A
#
# COMPACT_ATOMS: atom_id res chain seq x y z
N MET A 1 -29.73 17.07 -9.53
CA MET A 1 -29.48 16.01 -10.54
C MET A 1 -30.33 14.82 -10.12
N SER A 2 -31.43 14.52 -10.83
CA SER A 2 -32.37 13.47 -10.39
C SER A 2 -31.81 12.07 -10.65
N SER A 3 -31.67 11.28 -9.59
CA SER A 3 -31.25 9.88 -9.65
C SER A 3 -32.43 9.06 -10.22
N LYS A 4 -32.26 8.52 -11.44
CA LYS A 4 -33.32 7.81 -12.16
C LYS A 4 -33.37 6.36 -11.68
N ILE A 5 -34.45 5.99 -11.00
CA ILE A 5 -34.71 4.62 -10.55
C ILE A 5 -34.98 3.72 -11.76
N ILE A 6 -34.21 2.64 -11.89
CA ILE A 6 -34.37 1.66 -12.98
C ILE A 6 -34.57 0.28 -12.36
N LYS A 7 -35.70 -0.36 -12.68
CA LYS A 7 -35.98 -1.77 -12.33
C LYS A 7 -35.71 -2.64 -13.56
N CYS A 8 -34.88 -3.68 -13.41
CA CYS A 8 -34.71 -4.67 -14.48
C CYS A 8 -35.95 -5.59 -14.52
N LYS A 9 -36.46 -5.89 -15.72
CA LYS A 9 -37.64 -6.78 -15.89
C LYS A 9 -37.28 -8.26 -15.87
N THR A 10 -36.02 -8.59 -16.14
CA THR A 10 -35.50 -9.96 -16.26
C THR A 10 -34.67 -10.39 -15.05
N CYS A 11 -34.16 -9.44 -14.26
CA CYS A 11 -33.30 -9.71 -13.11
C CYS A 11 -33.92 -9.05 -11.87
N ASN A 12 -33.83 -9.67 -10.69
CA ASN A 12 -34.27 -9.09 -9.41
C ASN A 12 -33.32 -7.97 -8.91
N ILE A 13 -32.93 -7.06 -9.81
CA ILE A 13 -31.96 -5.99 -9.59
C ILE A 13 -32.68 -4.65 -9.72
N VAL A 14 -32.49 -3.78 -8.73
CA VAL A 14 -33.06 -2.44 -8.70
C VAL A 14 -31.98 -1.41 -8.41
N ILE A 15 -31.90 -0.39 -9.27
CA ILE A 15 -30.92 0.69 -9.11
C ILE A 15 -31.46 1.75 -8.15
N SER A 16 -30.81 1.91 -7.01
CA SER A 16 -31.11 2.92 -5.99
C SER A 16 -29.92 3.11 -5.06
N GLU A 17 -29.31 4.29 -5.09
CA GLU A 17 -28.15 4.63 -4.26
C GLU A 17 -28.48 4.57 -2.77
N VAL A 18 -29.65 5.10 -2.38
CA VAL A 18 -30.11 5.12 -0.97
C VAL A 18 -30.31 3.71 -0.44
N LEU A 19 -31.02 2.86 -1.19
CA LEU A 19 -31.31 1.49 -0.74
C LEU A 19 -30.07 0.61 -0.78
N ALA A 20 -29.20 0.78 -1.79
CA ALA A 20 -27.93 0.06 -1.86
C ALA A 20 -27.02 0.41 -0.67
N PHE A 21 -26.95 1.69 -0.29
CA PHE A 21 -26.19 2.11 0.89
C PHE A 21 -26.72 1.48 2.17
N ILE A 22 -28.04 1.62 2.42
CA ILE A 22 -28.65 1.11 3.65
C ILE A 22 -28.55 -0.42 3.71
N GLN A 23 -28.85 -1.14 2.62
CA GLN A 23 -28.72 -2.59 2.57
C GLN A 23 -27.28 -3.05 2.85
N SER A 24 -26.27 -2.36 2.31
CA SER A 24 -24.87 -2.69 2.54
C SER A 24 -24.40 -2.44 3.98
N LYS A 25 -25.05 -1.51 4.70
CA LYS A 25 -24.59 -1.05 6.03
C LYS A 25 -25.49 -1.45 7.18
N ALA A 26 -26.67 -2.00 6.92
CA ALA A 26 -27.65 -2.38 7.95
C ALA A 26 -27.12 -3.33 9.03
N ASP A 27 -26.13 -4.17 8.72
CA ASP A 27 -25.55 -5.15 9.65
C ASP A 27 -24.29 -4.65 10.37
N VAL A 28 -23.68 -3.56 9.88
CA VAL A 28 -22.35 -3.09 10.33
C VAL A 28 -22.42 -1.72 10.99
N MET A 29 -23.52 -0.99 10.80
CA MET A 29 -23.70 0.38 11.29
C MET A 29 -24.99 0.51 12.10
N ASP A 30 -24.95 1.35 13.13
CA ASP A 30 -26.11 1.68 13.97
C ASP A 30 -27.11 2.56 13.22
N ASP A 31 -28.37 2.50 13.67
CA ASP A 31 -29.48 3.17 12.99
C ASP A 31 -29.35 4.69 13.04
N GLU A 32 -28.88 5.25 14.16
CA GLU A 32 -28.68 6.70 14.30
C GLU A 32 -27.62 7.22 13.33
N SER A 33 -26.47 6.54 13.20
CA SER A 33 -25.44 6.90 12.24
C SER A 33 -25.91 6.74 10.80
N MET A 34 -26.64 5.68 10.47
CA MET A 34 -27.26 5.50 9.15
C MET A 34 -28.18 6.66 8.80
N VAL A 35 -29.07 7.04 9.71
CA VAL A 35 -30.02 8.12 9.48
C VAL A 35 -29.31 9.45 9.30
N ARG A 36 -28.31 9.74 10.14
CA ARG A 36 -27.49 10.95 10.02
C ARG A 36 -26.79 11.01 8.66
N LEU A 37 -26.12 9.94 8.23
CA LEU A 37 -25.41 9.91 6.95
C LEU A 37 -26.37 10.08 5.77
N CYS A 38 -27.48 9.34 5.77
CA CYS A 38 -28.47 9.41 4.69
C CYS A 38 -29.12 10.79 4.59
N THR A 39 -29.44 11.43 5.73
CA THR A 39 -30.03 12.78 5.73
C THR A 39 -29.06 13.86 5.27
N THR A 40 -27.75 13.67 5.48
CA THR A 40 -26.73 14.62 4.99
C THR A 40 -26.37 14.43 3.51
N ALA A 41 -26.41 13.19 3.02
CA ALA A 41 -25.92 12.85 1.69
C ALA A 41 -27.01 12.84 0.61
N PHE A 42 -28.25 12.53 0.98
CA PHE A 42 -29.36 12.39 0.04
C PHE A 42 -30.45 13.43 0.27
N SER A 43 -31.11 13.84 -0.81
CA SER A 43 -32.26 14.73 -0.70
C SER A 43 -33.48 14.01 -0.12
N SER A 44 -34.40 14.77 0.48
CA SER A 44 -35.66 14.22 1.02
C SER A 44 -36.52 13.55 -0.06
N GLU A 45 -36.44 14.03 -1.30
CA GLU A 45 -37.15 13.47 -2.46
C GLU A 45 -36.57 12.10 -2.87
N GLU A 46 -35.24 11.96 -2.85
CA GLU A 46 -34.57 10.68 -3.13
C GLU A 46 -34.91 9.64 -2.06
N ILE A 47 -34.97 10.04 -0.79
CA ILE A 47 -35.35 9.16 0.32
C ILE A 47 -36.81 8.70 0.19
N ASP A 48 -37.75 9.60 -0.13
CA ASP A 48 -39.17 9.21 -0.30
C ASP A 48 -39.37 8.32 -1.55
N SER A 49 -38.63 8.62 -2.62
CA SER A 49 -38.62 7.79 -3.84
C SER A 49 -38.07 6.38 -3.56
N ALA A 50 -36.97 6.30 -2.82
CA ALA A 50 -36.37 5.05 -2.36
C ALA A 50 -37.31 4.25 -1.45
N LYS A 51 -37.97 4.92 -0.49
CA LYS A 51 -38.97 4.29 0.37
C LYS A 51 -40.10 3.69 -0.47
N THR A 52 -40.67 4.48 -1.38
CA THR A 52 -41.75 4.01 -2.27
C THR A 52 -41.31 2.80 -3.08
N LEU A 53 -40.13 2.88 -3.69
CA LEU A 53 -39.54 1.79 -4.46
C LEU A 53 -39.38 0.52 -3.62
N LEU A 54 -38.90 0.60 -2.37
CA LEU A 54 -38.68 -0.54 -1.50
C LEU A 54 -40.01 -1.26 -1.20
N PHE A 55 -41.02 -0.50 -0.76
CA PHE A 55 -42.36 -1.05 -0.48
C PHE A 55 -43.07 -1.58 -1.73
N ASP A 56 -42.78 -1.02 -2.91
CA ASP A 56 -43.30 -1.53 -4.19
C ASP A 56 -42.58 -2.80 -4.66
N SER A 57 -41.37 -3.06 -4.17
CA SER A 57 -40.52 -4.17 -4.63
C SER A 57 -40.51 -5.35 -3.66
N VAL A 58 -40.78 -5.11 -2.38
CA VAL A 58 -40.97 -6.15 -1.37
C VAL A 58 -42.46 -6.46 -1.25
N SER A 59 -42.82 -7.75 -1.26
CA SER A 59 -44.20 -8.28 -1.30
C SER A 59 -45.23 -7.51 -0.43
N LYS A 60 -46.46 -7.40 -0.96
CA LYS A 60 -47.63 -6.59 -0.51
C LYS A 60 -48.09 -6.74 0.96
N SER A 61 -47.44 -7.59 1.76
CA SER A 61 -47.82 -7.89 3.15
C SER A 61 -47.62 -6.69 4.09
N LYS A 62 -46.60 -5.85 3.86
CA LYS A 62 -46.28 -4.70 4.72
C LYS A 62 -46.69 -3.39 4.05
N GLN A 63 -47.70 -2.71 4.59
CA GLN A 63 -48.18 -1.43 4.06
C GLN A 63 -47.17 -0.29 4.31
N LYS A 64 -46.94 0.54 3.28
CA LYS A 64 -46.16 1.78 3.39
C LYS A 64 -46.84 2.73 4.38
N LYS A 65 -46.16 3.03 5.50
CA LYS A 65 -46.59 4.10 6.41
C LYS A 65 -46.24 5.45 5.80
N THR A 66 -47.26 6.24 5.44
CA THR A 66 -47.08 7.61 4.98
C THR A 66 -47.12 8.55 6.18
N ARG A 67 -46.01 9.24 6.46
CA ARG A 67 -45.90 10.15 7.61
C ARG A 67 -45.85 11.61 7.10
N ARG A 68 -46.53 12.52 7.81
CA ARG A 68 -46.52 13.98 7.54
C ARG A 68 -45.90 14.68 8.77
N ARG A 69 -45.25 15.85 8.57
CA ARG A 69 -44.59 16.77 9.57
C ARG A 69 -43.05 16.66 9.68
N GLN A 70 -42.46 17.53 10.52
CA GLN A 70 -41.04 17.59 10.85
C GLN A 70 -40.50 16.22 11.32
N GLY A 71 -39.29 15.88 10.87
CA GLY A 71 -38.69 14.57 11.10
C GLY A 71 -39.22 13.45 10.20
N LYS A 72 -39.93 13.79 9.11
CA LYS A 72 -40.40 12.80 8.10
C LYS A 72 -39.24 11.97 7.55
N THR A 73 -38.16 12.61 7.09
CA THR A 73 -36.99 11.95 6.48
C THR A 73 -36.32 10.94 7.41
N HIS A 74 -36.11 11.32 8.68
CA HIS A 74 -35.55 10.42 9.70
C HIS A 74 -36.39 9.15 9.83
N ARG A 75 -37.70 9.32 10.02
CA ARG A 75 -38.64 8.20 10.17
C ARG A 75 -38.81 7.37 8.90
N ASP A 76 -38.65 7.99 7.74
CA ASP A 76 -38.69 7.31 6.46
C ASP A 76 -37.47 6.38 6.29
N ILE A 77 -36.29 6.82 6.75
CA ILE A 77 -35.08 5.99 6.81
C ILE A 77 -35.26 4.87 7.86
N ASP A 78 -35.80 5.16 9.05
CA ASP A 78 -36.08 4.14 10.06
C ASP A 78 -37.03 3.05 9.53
N ASP A 79 -38.09 3.46 8.81
CA ASP A 79 -39.04 2.55 8.18
C ASP A 79 -38.35 1.68 7.11
N ILE A 80 -37.41 2.25 6.34
CA ILE A 80 -36.59 1.51 5.37
C ILE A 80 -35.70 0.48 6.07
N ILE A 81 -34.94 0.88 7.09
CA ILE A 81 -34.04 0.00 7.85
C ILE A 81 -34.82 -1.16 8.47
N THR A 82 -35.95 -0.84 9.11
CA THR A 82 -36.82 -1.84 9.75
C THR A 82 -37.34 -2.84 8.72
N LEU A 83 -37.73 -2.38 7.53
CA LEU A 83 -38.20 -3.27 6.47
C LEU A 83 -37.06 -4.15 5.93
N ILE A 84 -35.87 -3.59 5.75
CA ILE A 84 -34.69 -4.33 5.29
C ILE A 84 -34.31 -5.45 6.26
N ARG A 85 -34.26 -5.16 7.57
CA ARG A 85 -33.91 -6.17 8.58
C ARG A 85 -34.98 -7.23 8.83
N SER A 86 -36.25 -6.90 8.57
CA SER A 86 -37.39 -7.80 8.82
C SER A 86 -37.84 -8.59 7.60
N CYS A 87 -37.16 -8.44 6.47
CA CYS A 87 -37.43 -9.16 5.24
C CYS A 87 -36.41 -10.29 5.08
N GLU A 88 -36.86 -11.44 4.58
CA GLU A 88 -35.95 -12.52 4.23
C GLU A 88 -35.12 -12.14 3.00
N PRO A 89 -33.86 -12.60 2.92
CA PRO A 89 -32.95 -12.25 1.82
C PRO A 89 -33.42 -12.77 0.47
N GLU A 90 -34.23 -13.84 0.42
CA GLU A 90 -34.77 -14.39 -0.83
C GLU A 90 -35.88 -13.53 -1.45
N ASP A 91 -36.67 -12.86 -0.61
CA ASP A 91 -37.76 -11.98 -1.03
C ASP A 91 -37.28 -10.54 -1.33
N MET A 92 -36.03 -10.22 -0.98
CA MET A 92 -35.47 -8.89 -1.12
C MET A 92 -34.79 -8.72 -2.50
N PRO A 93 -35.14 -7.69 -3.28
CA PRO A 93 -34.38 -7.33 -4.47
C PRO A 93 -32.93 -6.95 -4.15
N ILE A 94 -32.05 -7.16 -5.11
CA ILE A 94 -30.66 -6.71 -5.02
C ILE A 94 -30.62 -5.23 -5.39
N PHE A 95 -30.32 -4.37 -4.40
CA PHE A 95 -30.18 -2.94 -4.64
C PHE A 95 -28.74 -2.59 -5.02
N VAL A 96 -28.59 -1.90 -6.14
CA VAL A 96 -27.27 -1.49 -6.65
C VAL A 96 -27.19 0.02 -6.80
N ALA A 97 -26.04 0.59 -6.47
CA ALA A 97 -25.73 1.99 -6.70
C ALA A 97 -25.08 2.13 -8.09
N LYS A 98 -25.62 3.01 -8.93
CA LYS A 98 -25.01 3.34 -10.23
C LYS A 98 -23.89 4.36 -10.04
N ASP A 99 -24.18 5.42 -9.29
CA ASP A 99 -23.26 6.53 -9.06
C ASP A 99 -22.58 6.37 -7.68
N LEU A 100 -21.50 5.60 -7.61
CA LEU A 100 -20.81 5.29 -6.33
C LEU A 100 -20.30 6.53 -5.58
N TYR A 101 -19.97 7.60 -6.28
CA TYR A 101 -19.53 8.86 -5.68
C TYR A 101 -20.64 9.61 -4.91
N LYS A 102 -21.92 9.24 -5.10
CA LYS A 102 -23.05 9.77 -4.33
C LYS A 102 -23.23 9.07 -2.98
N LEU A 103 -22.57 7.94 -2.77
CA LEU A 103 -22.70 7.22 -1.52
C LEU A 103 -22.00 7.99 -0.40
N PRO A 104 -22.60 8.07 0.81
CA PRO A 104 -21.96 8.68 1.95
C PRO A 104 -20.56 8.09 2.18
N PRO A 105 -19.55 8.93 2.44
CA PRO A 105 -18.24 8.43 2.81
C PRO A 105 -18.37 7.66 4.12
N VAL A 106 -17.93 6.41 4.09
CA VAL A 106 -17.92 5.53 5.25
C VAL A 106 -16.62 5.83 6.00
N THR A 107 -16.71 6.52 7.13
CA THR A 107 -15.54 6.82 7.97
C THR A 107 -14.96 5.55 8.58
N PHE A 108 -13.73 5.63 9.12
CA PHE A 108 -13.02 4.50 9.72
C PHE A 108 -13.82 3.77 10.80
N ASP A 109 -14.82 4.42 11.40
CA ASP A 109 -15.72 3.85 12.42
C ASP A 109 -16.56 2.67 11.92
N HIS A 110 -16.71 2.52 10.60
CA HIS A 110 -17.54 1.47 9.98
C HIS A 110 -16.74 0.58 9.02
N VAL A 111 -15.42 0.61 9.14
CA VAL A 111 -14.48 -0.30 8.48
C VAL A 111 -14.22 -1.47 9.44
N ASP A 112 -14.12 -2.71 8.93
CA ASP A 112 -13.75 -3.86 9.76
C ASP A 112 -12.29 -3.73 10.20
N VAL A 113 -12.08 -3.06 11.33
CA VAL A 113 -10.77 -2.82 11.95
C VAL A 113 -10.07 -4.14 12.26
N THR A 114 -10.83 -5.22 12.51
CA THR A 114 -10.25 -6.55 12.80
C THR A 114 -9.49 -7.08 11.59
N ARG A 115 -10.05 -6.90 10.38
CA ARG A 115 -9.38 -7.29 9.14
C ARG A 115 -8.13 -6.46 8.89
N LEU A 116 -8.21 -5.14 9.08
CA LEU A 116 -7.05 -4.26 8.94
C LEU A 116 -5.93 -4.60 9.94
N LEU A 117 -6.28 -4.88 11.20
CA LEU A 117 -5.31 -5.28 12.22
C LEU A 117 -4.66 -6.63 11.89
N LYS A 118 -5.43 -7.60 11.36
CA LYS A 118 -4.87 -8.87 10.86
C LYS A 118 -3.88 -8.65 9.72
N ASP A 119 -4.24 -7.81 8.75
CA ASP A 119 -3.37 -7.49 7.62
C ASP A 119 -2.09 -6.78 8.08
N ILE A 120 -2.16 -5.87 9.06
CA ILE A 120 -0.99 -5.25 9.69
C ILE A 120 -0.10 -6.29 10.38
N ILE A 121 -0.68 -7.25 11.11
CA ILE A 121 0.08 -8.32 11.76
C ILE A 121 0.77 -9.21 10.73
N ILE A 122 0.12 -9.50 9.60
CA ILE A 122 0.72 -10.25 8.49
C ILE A 122 1.90 -9.46 7.92
N ILE A 123 1.72 -8.18 7.59
CA ILE A 123 2.80 -7.33 7.08
C ILE A 123 3.97 -7.26 8.08
N GLN A 124 3.70 -7.15 9.38
CA GLN A 124 4.76 -7.18 10.40
C GLN A 124 5.49 -8.52 10.50
N ARG A 125 4.82 -9.64 10.18
CA ARG A 125 5.46 -10.95 10.07
C ARG A 125 6.32 -11.00 8.82
N ASP A 126 5.78 -10.63 7.68
CA ASP A 126 6.47 -10.66 6.39
C ASP A 126 7.71 -9.75 6.41
N LEU A 127 7.61 -8.56 7.06
CA LEU A 127 8.75 -7.67 7.24
C LEU A 127 9.84 -8.28 8.14
N ARG A 128 9.46 -9.03 9.19
CA ARG A 128 10.42 -9.76 10.02
C ARG A 128 11.07 -10.89 9.26
N GLU A 129 10.30 -11.65 8.48
CA GLU A 129 10.84 -12.73 7.64
C GLU A 129 11.79 -12.18 6.56
N VAL A 130 11.45 -11.04 5.94
CA VAL A 130 12.35 -10.32 5.05
C VAL A 130 13.61 -9.88 5.80
N GLN A 131 13.46 -9.26 6.98
CA GLN A 131 14.62 -8.87 7.79
C GLN A 131 15.50 -10.07 8.14
N GLU A 132 14.93 -11.16 8.63
CA GLU A 132 15.66 -12.40 8.96
C GLU A 132 16.32 -13.00 7.72
N THR A 133 15.60 -13.14 6.61
CA THR A 133 16.17 -13.69 5.35
C THR A 133 17.32 -12.83 4.84
N TYR A 134 17.16 -11.50 4.76
CA TYR A 134 18.20 -10.63 4.23
C TYR A 134 19.30 -10.26 5.23
N LEU A 135 19.06 -10.36 6.55
CA LEU A 135 20.06 -10.07 7.60
C LEU A 135 20.76 -11.35 8.12
N GLU A 136 20.13 -12.52 8.08
CA GLU A 136 20.74 -13.80 8.48
C GLU A 136 21.40 -14.52 7.29
N GLU A 137 20.83 -14.48 6.08
CA GLU A 137 21.50 -15.05 4.89
C GLU A 137 22.61 -14.14 4.34
N SER A 138 22.71 -12.92 4.88
CA SER A 138 23.85 -12.08 4.56
C SER A 138 25.02 -12.31 5.51
N ASN A 139 26.01 -13.03 5.00
CA ASN A 139 27.41 -12.88 5.39
C ASN A 139 27.93 -11.46 5.04
N TYR A 140 27.24 -10.38 5.44
CA TYR A 140 27.79 -9.04 5.34
C TYR A 140 28.66 -8.80 6.55
N ALA A 141 29.94 -8.57 6.29
CA ALA A 141 30.85 -8.04 7.30
C ALA A 141 30.31 -6.67 7.74
N THR A 142 30.21 -6.45 9.05
CA THR A 142 29.85 -5.13 9.57
C THR A 142 30.89 -4.11 9.12
N THR A 143 30.52 -2.82 9.08
CA THR A 143 31.45 -1.75 8.72
C THR A 143 32.71 -1.76 9.59
N GLU A 144 32.57 -2.13 10.86
CA GLU A 144 33.66 -2.32 11.82
C GLU A 144 34.56 -3.52 11.46
N GLN A 145 33.97 -4.67 11.12
CA GLN A 145 34.73 -5.85 10.69
C GLN A 145 35.52 -5.57 9.40
N LEU A 146 34.95 -4.80 8.47
CA LEU A 146 35.64 -4.37 7.26
C LEU A 146 36.80 -3.42 7.56
N GLU A 147 36.65 -2.52 8.53
CA GLU A 147 37.72 -1.58 8.87
C GLU A 147 38.88 -2.27 9.60
N ASN A 148 38.59 -3.22 10.49
CA ASN A 148 39.59 -4.07 11.13
C ASN A 148 40.39 -4.88 10.10
N LEU A 149 39.72 -5.49 9.12
CA LEU A 149 40.39 -6.20 8.03
C LEU A 149 41.28 -5.28 7.18
N LYS A 150 40.87 -4.03 6.92
CA LYS A 150 41.72 -3.07 6.21
C LYS A 150 42.98 -2.72 6.98
N MET A 151 42.88 -2.55 8.30
CA MET A 151 44.03 -2.27 9.15
C MET A 151 45.01 -3.44 9.16
N GLU A 152 44.53 -4.67 9.35
CA GLU A 152 45.36 -5.88 9.30
C GLU A 152 46.08 -6.02 7.95
N ILE A 153 45.38 -5.80 6.83
CA ILE A 153 45.99 -5.83 5.50
C ILE A 153 47.06 -4.74 5.35
N ALA A 154 46.84 -3.55 5.92
CA ALA A 154 47.82 -2.46 5.87
C ALA A 154 49.08 -2.78 6.68
N GLU A 155 48.94 -3.43 7.84
CA GLU A 155 50.06 -3.87 8.67
C GLU A 155 50.86 -5.00 7.98
N LEU A 156 50.17 -6.00 7.42
CA LEU A 156 50.80 -7.08 6.66
C LEU A 156 51.59 -6.55 5.46
N LYS A 157 51.04 -5.57 4.73
CA LYS A 157 51.76 -4.93 3.61
C LYS A 157 53.03 -4.20 4.07
N LYS A 158 53.00 -3.54 5.23
CA LYS A 158 54.19 -2.90 5.82
C LYS A 158 55.25 -3.94 6.19
N HIS A 159 54.84 -5.08 6.77
CA HIS A 159 55.76 -6.18 7.10
C HIS A 159 56.43 -6.78 5.86
N ILE A 160 55.69 -6.98 4.77
CA ILE A 160 56.25 -7.49 3.51
C ILE A 160 57.26 -6.49 2.90
N GLN A 161 56.99 -5.19 2.99
CA GLN A 161 57.92 -4.17 2.51
C GLN A 161 59.19 -4.06 3.36
N GLY A 162 59.11 -4.33 4.66
CA GLY A 162 60.26 -4.30 5.57
C GLY A 162 61.15 -5.54 5.55
N GLN A 163 60.70 -6.66 4.97
CA GLN A 163 61.48 -7.91 4.91
C GLN A 163 62.15 -8.17 3.55
N ASN A 164 61.94 -7.31 2.56
CA ASN A 164 62.63 -7.36 1.26
C ASN A 164 63.93 -6.55 1.30
N GLU A 165 64.84 -6.86 2.23
CA GLU A 165 66.26 -6.60 1.98
C GLU A 165 66.68 -7.62 0.92
N PRO A 166 67.00 -7.23 -0.33
CA PRO A 166 67.41 -8.20 -1.32
C PRO A 166 68.69 -8.84 -0.82
N TYR A 167 68.72 -10.17 -0.74
CA TYR A 167 69.89 -10.96 -0.36
C TYR A 167 70.94 -10.88 -1.48
N VAL A 168 71.45 -9.67 -1.75
CA VAL A 168 72.48 -9.41 -2.75
C VAL A 168 73.82 -9.63 -2.06
N ASN A 169 74.51 -10.69 -2.45
CA ASN A 169 75.84 -10.98 -1.96
C ASN A 169 76.83 -9.93 -2.49
N TYR A 170 77.14 -8.91 -1.68
CA TYR A 170 78.12 -7.86 -2.01
C TYR A 170 79.57 -8.36 -2.10
N ASN A 171 79.85 -9.63 -1.79
CA ASN A 171 81.20 -10.21 -1.79
C ASN A 171 81.56 -11.02 -3.04
N ARG A 172 80.74 -11.00 -4.11
CA ARG A 172 81.17 -11.49 -5.43
C ARG A 172 81.59 -10.30 -6.30
N GLY A 173 82.89 -10.10 -6.36
CA GLY A 173 83.53 -8.88 -6.84
C GLY A 173 83.26 -8.51 -8.30
N ALA A 174 83.21 -7.22 -8.52
CA ALA A 174 83.79 -6.50 -9.67
C ALA A 174 83.67 -5.00 -9.35
N PHE A 175 84.68 -4.48 -8.68
CA PHE A 175 84.93 -3.06 -8.61
C PHE A 175 85.38 -2.60 -10.00
N THR A 176 84.69 -1.65 -10.61
CA THR A 176 85.33 -0.68 -11.52
C THR A 176 84.56 0.63 -11.53
N LEU A 177 85.30 1.69 -11.18
CA LEU A 177 84.98 3.11 -11.29
C LEU A 177 84.31 3.49 -12.62
N CYS A 178 83.32 4.38 -12.53
CA CYS A 178 83.26 5.53 -13.44
C CYS A 178 82.39 6.63 -12.79
N GLU A 179 83.05 7.70 -12.36
CA GLU A 179 82.40 9.00 -12.16
C GLU A 179 81.95 9.51 -13.54
N SER A 180 80.65 9.68 -13.74
CA SER A 180 80.10 10.51 -14.81
C SER A 180 78.66 10.89 -14.44
N PRO A 181 78.30 12.19 -14.41
CA PRO A 181 76.91 12.60 -14.33
C PRO A 181 76.28 12.40 -15.72
N GLU A 182 75.01 11.98 -15.73
CA GLU A 182 74.15 11.79 -16.92
C GLU A 182 74.29 10.46 -17.67
N CYS A 183 73.52 9.47 -17.26
CA CYS A 183 73.08 8.36 -18.12
C CYS A 183 71.62 8.01 -17.80
N ILE A 184 70.69 8.75 -18.43
CA ILE A 184 69.30 8.34 -18.55
C ILE A 184 69.27 7.15 -19.52
N SER A 185 68.94 5.96 -19.03
CA SER A 185 68.56 4.82 -19.86
C SER A 185 67.33 4.15 -19.26
N GLY A 186 66.17 4.70 -19.61
CA GLY A 186 64.87 4.10 -19.34
C GLY A 186 64.58 2.94 -20.30
N PRO A 187 63.67 2.03 -19.94
CA PRO A 187 63.33 0.90 -20.79
C PRO A 187 62.48 1.37 -22.00
N MET A 188 63.04 1.17 -23.19
CA MET A 188 62.32 1.10 -24.46
C MET A 188 61.45 -0.16 -24.45
N ASP A 189 60.12 0.00 -24.42
CA ASP A 189 59.25 -0.43 -25.52
C ASP A 189 57.75 -0.31 -25.17
N TYR A 190 57.13 0.65 -25.86
CA TYR A 190 55.89 0.56 -26.62
C TYR A 190 54.51 0.20 -25.99
N TYR A 191 53.55 1.06 -26.39
CA TYR A 191 52.07 0.97 -26.37
C TYR A 191 51.39 1.45 -25.07
N SER A 192 50.51 2.46 -25.04
CA SER A 192 49.51 2.86 -26.04
C SER A 192 48.93 4.26 -25.74
N LEU A 193 48.81 5.08 -26.78
CA LEU A 193 48.18 6.40 -26.79
C LEU A 193 46.68 6.30 -26.47
N ARG A 194 46.22 6.94 -25.39
CA ARG A 194 44.80 7.32 -25.22
C ARG A 194 44.62 8.82 -25.42
N ARG A 195 44.00 9.13 -26.58
CA ARG A 195 43.03 10.18 -26.89
C ARG A 195 43.11 11.52 -26.14
N VAL A 196 43.50 12.55 -26.90
CA VAL A 196 42.69 13.75 -27.25
C VAL A 196 41.50 14.04 -26.34
N VAL A 197 41.44 15.23 -25.73
CA VAL A 197 40.46 16.30 -26.07
C VAL A 197 41.02 17.66 -25.63
N ARG A 198 41.10 18.57 -26.61
CA ARG A 198 41.35 20.01 -26.47
C ARG A 198 40.14 20.71 -25.83
N ARG A 199 40.38 21.69 -24.96
CA ARG A 199 40.16 23.12 -25.25
C ARG A 199 40.76 23.98 -24.15
#